data_AF-A0A4Q6XU12-F1
#
_entry.id   AF-A0A4Q6XU12-F1
#
_cell.length_a   1.000
_cell.length_b   1.000
_cell.length_c   1.000
_cell.angle_alpha   90.00
_cell.angle_beta   90.00
_cell.angle_gamma   90.00
#
_symmetry.space_group_name_H-M   'P 1'
#
loop_
_entity.id
_entity.type
_entity.pdbx_description
1 polymer ?
#
loop_
_entity_poly.entity_id
_entity_poly.type
_entity_poly.pdbx_seq_one_letter_code
_entity_poly.pdbx_strand_id
1 'polypeptide(L)'
;MKKLFLTGISLLFALTLTFAQDANPEDKAREKVAKLTEKLTLTDEQQTSVYDIVLEHAKAKQALKADASQSPEALAEAKGRLQETTDAQIKEKLSDEQKTQYDRIIAERPQEETPAPATPIVTPPVEPAEPAQPMEPQQPISE
;
A
#
# COMPACT_ATOMS: atom_id res chain seq x y z
N MET A 1 43.59 14.43 -39.80
CA MET A 1 42.89 13.14 -39.95
C MET A 1 42.25 12.74 -38.63
N LYS A 2 40.95 12.42 -38.68
CA LYS A 2 40.12 11.95 -37.56
C LYS A 2 40.59 10.54 -37.15
N LYS A 3 40.64 10.23 -35.84
CA LYS A 3 40.70 8.85 -35.35
C LYS A 3 39.73 8.71 -34.18
N LEU A 4 38.60 8.09 -34.48
CA LEU A 4 37.62 7.57 -33.53
C LEU A 4 38.26 6.39 -32.81
N PHE A 5 38.22 6.37 -31.48
CA PHE A 5 38.41 5.15 -30.71
C PHE A 5 37.07 4.81 -30.06
N LEU A 6 36.36 3.90 -30.72
CA LEU A 6 35.16 3.23 -30.26
C LEU A 6 35.55 1.79 -29.90
N THR A 7 35.74 1.54 -28.61
CA THR A 7 35.84 0.24 -27.93
C THR A 7 35.89 0.59 -26.44
N GLY A 8 35.02 0.14 -25.54
CA GLY A 8 34.04 -0.91 -25.58
C GLY A 8 33.96 -1.50 -24.17
N ILE A 9 32.80 -1.33 -23.51
CA ILE A 9 32.24 -2.15 -22.43
C ILE A 9 33.03 -2.20 -21.10
N SER A 10 32.29 -2.07 -19.99
CA SER A 10 32.69 -2.44 -18.63
C SER A 10 33.28 -1.36 -17.74
N LEU A 11 32.45 -0.39 -17.34
CA LEU A 11 32.40 -0.06 -15.92
C LEU A 11 30.97 -0.24 -15.42
N LEU A 12 30.66 -1.51 -15.16
CA LEU A 12 30.06 -1.93 -13.90
C LEU A 12 28.90 -1.05 -13.44
N PHE A 13 27.70 -1.41 -13.88
CA PHE A 13 26.52 -1.72 -13.05
C PHE A 13 26.62 -1.38 -11.53
N ALA A 14 26.97 -0.16 -11.17
CA ALA A 14 26.70 0.41 -9.85
C ALA A 14 25.27 0.95 -9.89
N LEU A 15 24.31 0.04 -10.12
CA LEU A 15 23.00 0.21 -9.54
C LEU A 15 23.22 0.15 -8.04
N THR A 16 23.55 1.30 -7.44
CA THR A 16 23.35 1.49 -6.02
C THR A 16 21.89 1.13 -5.81
N LEU A 17 21.66 0.03 -5.10
CA LEU A 17 20.38 -0.33 -4.55
C LEU A 17 19.97 0.85 -3.66
N THR A 18 19.33 1.85 -4.25
CA THR A 18 18.55 2.83 -3.50
C THR A 18 17.40 2.00 -2.96
N PHE A 19 17.63 1.34 -1.82
CA PHE A 19 16.55 0.93 -0.96
C PHE A 19 15.71 2.20 -0.81
N ALA A 20 14.46 2.16 -1.26
CA ALA A 20 13.47 3.12 -0.84
C ALA A 20 13.41 2.98 0.69
N GLN A 21 14.26 3.73 1.39
CA GLN A 21 14.33 3.73 2.84
C GLN A 21 12.94 4.15 3.30
N ASP A 22 12.30 3.32 4.11
CA ASP A 22 11.07 3.69 4.83
C ASP A 22 11.34 5.06 5.45
N ALA A 23 10.80 6.12 4.83
CA ALA A 23 11.19 7.47 5.21
C ALA A 23 10.76 7.68 6.65
N ASN A 24 11.65 8.29 7.45
CA ASN A 24 11.45 8.49 8.87
C ASN A 24 10.06 9.12 9.15
N PRO A 25 9.27 8.63 10.14
CA PRO A 25 7.95 9.19 10.46
C PRO A 25 7.92 10.71 10.62
N GLU A 26 8.98 11.34 11.15
CA GLU A 26 9.08 12.80 11.26
C GLU A 26 9.13 13.49 9.88
N ASP A 27 9.85 12.93 8.90
CA ASP A 27 9.89 13.47 7.55
C ASP A 27 8.54 13.32 6.84
N LYS A 28 7.88 12.17 7.03
CA LYS A 28 6.52 11.94 6.52
C LYS A 28 5.52 12.93 7.10
N ALA A 29 5.61 13.19 8.40
CA ALA A 29 4.75 14.16 9.07
C ALA A 29 4.99 15.57 8.53
N ARG A 30 6.25 16.00 8.41
CA ARG A 30 6.60 17.30 7.82
C ARG A 30 6.04 17.47 6.41
N GLU A 31 6.26 16.49 5.54
CA GLU A 31 5.78 16.54 4.15
C GLU A 31 4.25 16.64 4.08
N LYS A 32 3.55 15.86 4.91
CA LYS A 32 2.09 15.87 4.94
C LYS A 32 1.55 17.19 5.46
N VAL A 33 2.11 17.74 6.54
CA VAL A 33 1.70 19.05 7.08
C VAL A 33 1.96 20.15 6.07
N ALA A 34 3.09 20.14 5.37
CA ALA A 34 3.37 21.12 4.32
C ALA A 34 2.29 21.10 3.22
N LYS A 35 1.90 19.90 2.75
CA LYS A 35 0.83 19.74 1.76
C LYS A 35 -0.54 20.19 2.28
N LEU A 36 -0.86 19.90 3.54
CA LEU A 36 -2.12 20.36 4.15
C LEU A 36 -2.11 21.87 4.36
N THR A 37 -0.97 22.46 4.71
CA THR A 37 -0.80 23.90 4.86
C THR A 37 -1.01 24.62 3.54
N GLU A 38 -0.46 24.11 2.44
CA GLU A 38 -0.68 24.66 1.10
C GLU A 38 -2.15 24.62 0.69
N LYS A 39 -2.86 23.52 0.99
CA LYS A 39 -4.25 23.32 0.56
C LYS A 39 -5.29 24.00 1.46
N LEU A 40 -4.99 24.16 2.75
CA LEU A 40 -5.95 24.62 3.77
C LEU A 40 -5.54 25.96 4.40
N THR A 41 -4.37 26.49 4.05
CA THR A 41 -3.81 27.72 4.63
C THR A 41 -3.78 27.66 6.16
N LEU A 42 -3.17 26.60 6.70
CA LEU A 42 -3.13 26.36 8.15
C LEU A 42 -2.34 27.46 8.88
N THR A 43 -2.84 27.89 10.04
CA THR A 43 -2.08 28.79 10.94
C THR A 43 -0.92 28.01 11.59
N ASP A 44 0.07 28.72 12.15
CA ASP A 44 1.23 28.08 12.79
C ASP A 44 0.83 27.16 13.97
N GLU A 45 -0.21 27.54 14.72
CA GLU A 45 -0.77 26.72 15.80
C GLU A 45 -1.44 25.45 15.27
N GLN A 46 -2.19 25.57 14.18
CA GLN A 46 -2.81 24.42 13.50
C GLN A 46 -1.75 23.51 12.89
N GLN A 47 -0.71 24.07 12.27
CA GLN A 47 0.41 23.30 11.71
C GLN A 47 1.09 22.45 12.79
N THR A 48 1.34 23.03 13.96
CA THR A 48 1.94 22.33 15.10
C THR A 48 1.03 21.19 15.57
N SER A 49 -0.26 21.49 15.79
CA SER A 49 -1.22 20.48 16.25
C SER A 49 -1.41 19.34 15.25
N VAL A 50 -1.50 19.67 13.95
CA VAL A 50 -1.65 18.69 12.87
C VAL A 50 -0.36 17.88 12.69
N TYR A 51 0.82 18.49 12.89
CA TYR A 51 2.09 17.77 12.85
C TYR A 51 2.15 16.66 13.88
N ASP A 52 1.80 16.95 15.14
CA ASP A 52 1.83 15.95 16.21
C ASP A 52 0.88 14.77 15.91
N ILE A 53 -0.33 15.07 15.43
CA ILE A 53 -1.32 14.06 15.04
C ILE A 53 -0.80 13.19 13.88
N VAL A 54 -0.22 13.80 12.85
CA VAL A 54 0.30 13.06 11.69
C VAL A 54 1.54 12.26 12.07
N LEU A 55 2.38 12.76 12.97
CA LEU A 55 3.55 12.05 13.47
C LEU A 55 3.14 10.79 14.24
N GLU A 56 2.16 10.89 15.12
CA GLU A 56 1.59 9.76 15.84
C GLU A 56 1.00 8.74 14.86
N HIS A 57 0.23 9.20 13.87
CA HIS A 57 -0.29 8.34 12.81
C HIS A 57 0.83 7.60 12.05
N ALA A 58 1.90 8.30 11.66
CA ALA A 58 3.01 7.69 10.94
C ALA A 58 3.71 6.61 11.78
N LYS A 59 3.93 6.86 13.08
CA LYS A 59 4.52 5.91 14.03
C LYS A 59 3.60 4.70 14.23
N ALA A 60 2.30 4.91 14.41
CA ALA A 60 1.33 3.84 14.55
C ALA A 60 1.24 2.98 13.28
N LYS A 61 1.24 3.60 12.09
CA LYS A 61 1.25 2.87 10.81
C LYS A 61 2.52 2.04 10.64
N GLN A 62 3.67 2.56 11.07
CA GLN A 62 4.93 1.80 11.07
C GLN A 62 4.88 0.61 12.05
N ALA A 63 4.34 0.81 13.25
CA ALA A 63 4.17 -0.28 14.22
C ALA A 63 3.24 -1.39 13.68
N LEU A 64 2.10 -1.01 13.08
CA LEU A 64 1.19 -1.95 12.43
C LEU A 64 1.87 -2.75 11.30
N LYS A 65 2.71 -2.11 10.49
CA LYS A 65 3.47 -2.80 9.43
C LYS A 65 4.54 -3.75 9.98
N ALA A 66 5.13 -3.42 11.12
CA ALA A 66 6.16 -4.24 11.75
C ALA A 66 5.58 -5.45 12.48
N ASP A 67 4.29 -5.42 12.83
CA ASP A 67 3.58 -6.54 13.45
C ASP A 67 3.27 -7.62 12.42
N ALA A 68 4.15 -8.63 12.35
CA ALA A 68 4.00 -9.80 11.48
C ALA A 68 2.95 -10.81 11.98
N SER A 69 2.30 -10.58 13.13
CA SER A 69 1.29 -11.49 13.68
C SER A 69 -0.10 -11.33 13.07
N GLN A 70 -0.36 -10.19 12.41
CA GLN A 70 -1.68 -9.87 11.86
C GLN A 70 -1.89 -10.49 10.48
N SER A 71 -3.12 -10.93 10.20
CA SER A 71 -3.50 -11.28 8.83
C SER A 71 -3.52 -10.02 7.95
N PRO A 72 -3.38 -10.15 6.62
CA PRO A 72 -3.46 -9.02 5.71
C PRO A 72 -4.77 -8.21 5.85
N GLU A 73 -5.89 -8.89 6.09
CA GLU A 73 -7.22 -8.29 6.28
C GLU A 73 -7.28 -7.51 7.60
N ALA A 74 -6.83 -8.11 8.70
CA ALA A 74 -6.78 -7.45 10.01
C ALA A 74 -5.87 -6.21 9.98
N LEU A 75 -4.75 -6.29 9.27
CA LEU A 75 -3.84 -5.17 9.07
C LEU A 75 -4.48 -4.05 8.24
N ALA A 76 -5.22 -4.38 7.18
CA ALA A 76 -5.93 -3.39 6.37
C ALA A 76 -7.02 -2.68 7.18
N GLU A 77 -7.81 -3.44 7.94
CA GLU A 77 -8.85 -2.91 8.83
C GLU A 77 -8.26 -1.99 9.92
N ALA A 78 -7.15 -2.40 10.54
CA ALA A 78 -6.44 -1.57 11.53
C ALA A 78 -5.92 -0.26 10.93
N LYS A 79 -5.37 -0.29 9.72
CA LYS A 79 -4.93 0.92 8.99
C LYS A 79 -6.11 1.83 8.64
N GLY A 80 -7.24 1.26 8.21
CA GLY A 80 -8.47 2.01 7.92
C GLY A 80 -8.97 2.78 9.15
N ARG A 81 -9.14 2.09 10.29
CA ARG A 81 -9.53 2.74 11.55
C ARG A 81 -8.55 3.81 12.01
N LEU A 82 -7.25 3.53 11.89
CA LEU A 82 -6.20 4.47 12.25
C LEU A 82 -6.29 5.74 11.37
N GLN A 83 -6.54 5.58 10.07
CA GLN A 83 -6.73 6.67 9.13
C GLN A 83 -7.96 7.51 9.48
N GLU A 84 -9.11 6.88 9.74
CA GLU A 84 -10.35 7.55 10.14
C GLU A 84 -10.19 8.35 11.43
N THR A 85 -9.55 7.75 12.44
CA THR A 85 -9.27 8.40 13.72
C THR A 85 -8.39 9.63 13.54
N THR A 86 -7.31 9.49 12.75
CA THR A 86 -6.41 10.60 12.41
C THR A 86 -7.16 11.72 11.71
N ASP A 87 -8.04 11.38 10.75
CA ASP A 87 -8.82 12.37 10.01
C ASP A 87 -9.80 13.13 10.90
N ALA A 88 -10.45 12.44 11.84
CA ALA A 88 -11.31 13.07 12.84
C ALA A 88 -10.51 14.06 13.72
N GLN A 89 -9.37 13.62 14.26
CA GLN A 89 -8.51 14.47 15.09
C GLN A 89 -7.99 15.70 14.34
N ILE A 90 -7.62 15.55 13.07
CA ILE A 90 -7.20 16.70 12.23
C ILE A 90 -8.38 17.66 12.08
N LYS A 91 -9.58 17.19 11.74
CA LYS A 91 -10.77 18.04 11.58
C LYS A 91 -11.11 18.85 12.82
N GLU A 92 -10.88 18.31 14.02
CA GLU A 92 -11.10 19.04 15.28
C GLU A 92 -10.18 20.26 15.45
N LYS A 93 -9.03 20.29 14.76
CA LYS A 93 -8.09 21.43 14.79
C LYS A 93 -8.34 22.46 13.70
N LEU A 94 -9.26 22.18 12.78
CA LEU A 94 -9.56 23.04 11.63
C LEU A 94 -10.72 23.98 11.91
N SER A 95 -10.73 25.14 11.23
CA SER A 95 -11.92 25.99 11.13
C SER A 95 -12.99 25.33 10.26
N ASP A 96 -14.23 25.81 10.31
CA ASP A 96 -15.33 25.19 9.56
C ASP A 96 -15.15 25.25 8.04
N GLU A 97 -14.55 26.34 7.53
CA GLU A 97 -14.18 26.46 6.12
C GLU A 97 -13.10 25.44 5.73
N GLN A 98 -12.07 25.30 6.58
CA GLN A 98 -10.98 24.34 6.36
C GLN A 98 -11.47 22.89 6.44
N LYS A 99 -12.43 22.56 7.31
CA LYS A 99 -13.05 21.23 7.37
C LYS A 99 -13.71 20.85 6.05
N THR A 100 -14.44 21.79 5.44
CA THR A 100 -15.10 21.57 4.14
C THR A 100 -14.08 21.26 3.04
N GLN A 101 -12.97 22.00 3.01
CA GLN A 101 -11.87 21.74 2.10
C GLN A 101 -11.18 20.40 2.39
N TYR A 102 -11.01 20.07 3.67
CA TYR A 102 -10.38 18.82 4.08
C TYR A 102 -11.22 17.59 3.71
N ASP A 103 -12.54 17.67 3.81
CA ASP A 103 -13.44 16.60 3.39
C ASP A 103 -13.32 16.30 1.89
N ARG A 104 -13.10 17.32 1.04
CA ARG A 104 -12.78 17.13 -0.38
C ARG A 104 -11.44 16.41 -0.56
N ILE A 105 -10.42 16.81 0.20
CA ILE A 105 -9.11 16.16 0.18
C ILE A 105 -9.20 14.69 0.60
N ILE A 106 -10.04 14.34 1.58
CA ILE A 106 -10.26 12.95 2.00
C ILE A 106 -10.96 12.17 0.89
N ALA A 107 -12.01 12.73 0.27
CA ALA A 107 -12.76 12.06 -0.78
C ALA A 107 -11.91 11.72 -2.02
N GLU A 108 -10.89 12.52 -2.31
CA GLU A 108 -9.92 12.28 -3.40
C GLU A 108 -8.83 11.26 -3.06
N ARG A 109 -8.75 10.77 -1.81
CA ARG A 109 -7.71 9.81 -1.45
C ARG A 109 -7.97 8.50 -2.15
N PRO A 110 -6.92 7.88 -2.74
CA PRO A 110 -7.00 6.49 -3.10
C PRO A 110 -7.39 5.72 -1.84
N GLN A 111 -8.54 5.04 -1.88
CA GLN A 111 -8.84 4.05 -0.87
C GLN A 111 -7.69 3.04 -0.96
N GLU A 112 -6.95 2.83 0.13
CA GLU A 112 -6.08 1.65 0.19
C GLU A 112 -7.05 0.48 0.02
N GLU A 113 -7.04 -0.15 -1.17
CA GLU A 113 -7.90 -1.29 -1.45
C GLU A 113 -7.66 -2.30 -0.33
N THR A 114 -8.60 -2.39 0.61
CA THR A 114 -8.79 -3.61 1.36
C THR A 114 -8.87 -4.69 0.29
N PRO A 115 -8.02 -5.73 0.29
CA PRO A 115 -8.25 -6.85 -0.62
C PRO A 115 -9.73 -7.20 -0.45
N ALA A 116 -10.48 -7.11 -1.55
CA ALA A 116 -11.91 -7.36 -1.54
C ALA A 116 -12.15 -8.64 -0.72
N PRO A 117 -13.18 -8.69 0.16
CA PRO A 117 -13.46 -9.91 0.92
C PRO A 117 -13.47 -11.03 -0.12
N ALA A 118 -12.54 -11.99 0.02
CA ALA A 118 -12.40 -13.07 -0.93
C ALA A 118 -13.81 -13.58 -1.18
N THR A 119 -14.32 -13.36 -2.39
CA THR A 119 -15.51 -14.07 -2.84
C THR A 119 -15.22 -15.52 -2.50
N PRO A 120 -16.09 -16.20 -1.71
CA PRO A 120 -15.85 -17.59 -1.40
C PRO A 120 -15.68 -18.26 -2.76
N ILE A 121 -14.48 -18.78 -3.01
CA ILE A 121 -14.24 -19.59 -4.19
C ILE A 121 -15.22 -20.75 -4.01
N VAL A 122 -16.36 -20.65 -4.70
CA VAL A 122 -17.22 -21.79 -4.94
C VAL A 122 -16.35 -22.71 -5.76
N THR A 123 -15.65 -23.61 -5.07
CA THR A 123 -15.11 -24.81 -5.69
C THR A 123 -16.25 -25.40 -6.52
N PRO A 124 -16.10 -25.57 -7.83
CA PRO A 124 -17.08 -26.34 -8.58
C PRO A 124 -17.18 -27.71 -7.89
N PRO A 125 -18.38 -28.29 -7.77
CA PRO A 125 -18.51 -29.61 -7.18
C PRO A 125 -17.61 -30.55 -7.98
N VAL A 126 -16.67 -31.19 -7.29
CA VAL A 126 -15.92 -32.32 -7.85
C VAL A 126 -16.97 -33.38 -8.16
N GLU A 127 -17.29 -33.51 -9.44
CA GLU A 127 -18.03 -34.64 -9.97
C GLU A 127 -17.29 -35.91 -9.51
N PRO A 128 -17.95 -36.85 -8.81
CA PRO A 128 -17.30 -38.08 -8.40
C PRO A 128 -16.86 -38.83 -9.65
N ALA A 129 -15.55 -38.99 -9.81
CA ALA A 129 -14.97 -39.80 -10.86
C ALA A 129 -15.59 -41.20 -10.83
N GLU A 130 -16.36 -41.50 -11.88
CA GLU A 130 -16.86 -42.82 -12.19
C GLU A 130 -15.65 -43.79 -12.31
N PRO A 131 -15.69 -44.98 -11.69
CA PRO A 131 -14.54 -45.88 -11.67
C PRO A 131 -14.22 -46.39 -13.08
N ALA A 132 -12.95 -46.23 -13.45
CA ALA A 132 -12.37 -46.67 -14.71
C ALA A 132 -12.76 -48.12 -15.04
N GLN A 133 -13.43 -48.30 -16.18
CA GLN A 133 -13.54 -49.62 -16.81
C GLN A 133 -12.15 -50.06 -17.30
N PRO A 134 -11.71 -51.30 -17.04
CA PRO A 134 -10.39 -51.76 -17.45
C PRO A 134 -10.36 -51.95 -18.98
N MET A 135 -9.37 -51.31 -19.61
CA MET A 135 -9.04 -51.49 -21.02
C MET A 135 -8.68 -52.96 -21.31
N GLU A 136 -9.40 -53.61 -22.22
CA GLU A 136 -9.00 -54.91 -22.76
C GLU A 136 -7.70 -54.76 -23.59
N PRO A 137 -6.68 -55.60 -23.38
CA PRO A 137 -5.45 -55.55 -24.16
C PRO A 137 -5.68 -56.14 -25.56
N GLN A 138 -5.48 -55.32 -26.59
CA GLN A 138 -5.41 -55.78 -27.97
C GLN A 138 -4.28 -56.81 -28.13
N GLN A 139 -4.63 -58.03 -28.56
CA GLN A 139 -3.65 -59.09 -28.82
C GLN A 139 -2.91 -58.83 -30.15
N PRO A 140 -1.60 -59.10 -30.20
CA PRO A 140 -0.81 -58.91 -31.41
C PRO A 140 -1.10 -59.99 -32.45
N ILE A 141 -1.50 -59.52 -33.64
CA ILE A 141 -1.42 -60.23 -34.93
C ILE A 141 -0.10 -60.99 -35.05
N SER A 142 -0.18 -62.31 -35.26
CA SER A 142 0.91 -63.15 -35.75
C SER A 142 0.47 -63.82 -37.05
N GLU A 143 1.42 -63.82 -38.00
CA GLU A 143 1.45 -64.34 -39.39
C GLU A 143 0.29 -65.20 -39.94
#